data_AF-A0A1S3YJW7-F1
#
_entry.id   AF-A0A1S3YJW7-F1
#
_cell.length_a   1.000
_cell.length_b   1.000
_cell.length_c   1.000
_cell.angle_alpha   90.00
_cell.angle_beta   90.00
_cell.angle_gamma   90.00
#
_symmetry.space_group_name_H-M   'P 1'
#
loop_
_entity.id
_entity.type
_entity.pdbx_description
1 polymer ?
#
loop_
_entity_poly.entity_id
_entity_poly.type
_entity_poly.pdbx_seq_one_letter_code
_entity_poly.pdbx_strand_id
1 'polypeptide(L)'
;MNLCTWNIRGLNKPHKQKELRLFLRKYKVDVMGCLDTRVKERKSARIISQVAREWNLCCNYNAHPNGRIWLLWKGNVNAQIIQIKDQFIHYEVQEPNSNFRTIVTMIYASNDSNQRSQLIGTPVTQGETQGLQDLLNTLQLTQLKSLRWYYTWCNKQEPDKRVYIRIDWAFGNFDWLQQYGHIEAEFLNPDVSDHSHILIKCSQGHQMRSLHPKPFKLYSSVMENAEFKKIVNRVWEQNIQAEPMHKVWQILKMLKGDLKELNAYMTSYKQHLNHARHKLEVIQTKLMVQHLDQDLIEQERRALAEVEKWSNIEEQVHKQKSRAYWITCGDSNSKYFHAQWKMRTSMNAITAIYREDRTKVTNPIQLENEFISFFTKLMGKEAVFTGVQTQKLFNKEVGDDVCDVVKQFFATGKMHKGISSTTVTLIPKVQNPSYVKDYRPISCCTTLYKIITKVITARIKRVIGGL
;
A
#
# COMPACT_ATOMS: atom_id res chain seq x y z
N MET A 1 -19.25 9.85 1.24
CA MET A 1 -18.89 11.24 0.92
C MET A 1 -17.80 11.33 -0.16
N ASN A 2 -17.99 12.21 -1.15
CA ASN A 2 -17.04 12.50 -2.23
C ASN A 2 -16.38 13.87 -2.00
N LEU A 3 -15.08 13.85 -1.67
CA LEU A 3 -14.25 15.04 -1.49
C LEU A 3 -13.50 15.32 -2.79
N CYS A 4 -13.51 16.57 -3.27
CA CYS A 4 -12.81 16.94 -4.49
C CYS A 4 -12.02 18.24 -4.30
N THR A 5 -10.89 18.35 -5.01
CA THR A 5 -10.18 19.61 -5.16
C THR A 5 -9.74 19.83 -6.61
N TRP A 6 -9.72 21.08 -7.04
CA TRP A 6 -9.30 21.47 -8.38
C TRP A 6 -8.71 22.86 -8.40
N ASN A 7 -7.50 22.98 -8.91
CA ASN A 7 -6.95 24.28 -9.32
C ASN A 7 -7.57 24.69 -10.66
N ILE A 8 -8.50 25.64 -10.60
CA ILE A 8 -9.32 26.05 -11.74
C ILE A 8 -8.59 27.06 -12.62
N ARG A 9 -7.60 27.76 -12.07
CA ARG A 9 -6.89 28.88 -12.70
C ARG A 9 -7.87 29.90 -13.30
N GLY A 10 -8.64 30.54 -12.43
CA GLY A 10 -9.60 31.57 -12.76
C GLY A 10 -11.02 31.05 -13.03
N LEU A 11 -12.02 31.53 -12.28
CA LEU A 11 -13.44 31.13 -12.38
C LEU A 11 -14.36 32.26 -12.88
N ASN A 12 -13.81 33.39 -13.34
CA ASN A 12 -14.61 34.51 -13.86
C ASN A 12 -15.34 34.19 -15.19
N LYS A 13 -14.85 33.23 -15.99
CA LYS A 13 -15.38 32.95 -17.33
C LYS A 13 -16.62 32.04 -17.24
N PRO A 14 -17.75 32.38 -17.91
CA PRO A 14 -19.00 31.60 -17.82
C PRO A 14 -18.88 30.12 -18.23
N HIS A 15 -18.07 29.80 -19.25
CA HIS A 15 -17.87 28.41 -19.64
C HIS A 15 -17.20 27.58 -18.52
N LYS A 16 -16.24 28.16 -17.78
CA LYS A 16 -15.61 27.48 -16.64
C LYS A 16 -16.60 27.22 -15.50
N GLN A 17 -17.51 28.16 -15.27
CA GLN A 17 -18.59 28.01 -14.30
C GLN A 17 -19.56 26.89 -14.72
N LYS A 18 -19.90 26.81 -16.02
CA LYS A 18 -20.72 25.72 -16.57
C LYS A 18 -20.05 24.36 -16.38
N GLU A 19 -18.76 24.23 -16.72
CA GLU A 19 -18.03 22.97 -16.56
C GLU A 19 -17.91 22.54 -15.10
N LEU A 20 -17.61 23.48 -14.18
CA LEU A 20 -17.60 23.18 -12.75
C LEU A 20 -18.97 22.64 -12.29
N ARG A 21 -20.07 23.27 -12.71
CA ARG A 21 -21.43 22.80 -12.39
C ARG A 21 -21.71 21.40 -12.94
N LEU A 22 -21.32 21.11 -14.18
CA LEU A 22 -21.47 19.79 -14.77
C LEU A 22 -20.62 18.74 -14.05
N PHE A 23 -19.40 19.09 -13.67
CA PHE A 23 -18.49 18.25 -12.91
C PHE A 23 -19.08 17.86 -11.55
N LEU A 24 -19.57 18.82 -10.77
CA LEU A 24 -20.17 18.59 -9.46
C LEU A 24 -21.32 17.56 -9.54
N ARG A 25 -22.16 17.65 -10.58
CA ARG A 25 -23.29 16.72 -10.83
C ARG A 25 -22.80 15.35 -11.28
N LYS A 26 -21.90 15.32 -12.28
CA LYS A 26 -21.38 14.09 -12.89
C LYS A 26 -20.71 13.18 -11.86
N TYR A 27 -19.89 13.76 -10.97
CA TYR A 27 -19.14 13.02 -9.97
C TYR A 27 -19.83 12.94 -8.60
N LYS A 28 -21.06 13.48 -8.49
CA LYS A 28 -21.83 13.54 -7.24
C LYS A 28 -20.98 14.07 -6.08
N VAL A 29 -20.26 15.16 -6.32
CA VAL A 29 -19.34 15.76 -5.34
C VAL A 29 -20.14 16.27 -4.15
N ASP A 30 -19.62 16.11 -2.93
CA ASP A 30 -20.24 16.59 -1.69
C ASP A 30 -19.52 17.79 -1.11
N VAL A 31 -18.18 17.80 -1.23
CA VAL A 31 -17.30 18.92 -0.85
C VAL A 31 -16.30 19.18 -1.96
N MET A 32 -16.11 20.45 -2.29
CA MET A 32 -15.26 20.91 -3.39
C MET A 32 -14.33 22.04 -2.93
N GLY A 33 -13.02 21.82 -3.01
CA GLY A 33 -12.00 22.85 -2.92
C GLY A 33 -11.67 23.42 -4.30
N CYS A 34 -11.92 24.71 -4.52
CA CYS A 34 -11.53 25.41 -5.74
C CYS A 34 -10.32 26.30 -5.44
N LEU A 35 -9.19 26.00 -6.10
CA LEU A 35 -7.92 26.72 -5.93
C LEU A 35 -7.68 27.68 -7.10
N ASP A 36 -6.96 28.77 -6.81
CA ASP A 36 -6.64 29.88 -7.73
C ASP A 36 -7.87 30.39 -8.51
N THR A 37 -8.95 30.70 -7.80
CA THR A 37 -10.22 31.13 -8.44
C THR A 37 -10.10 32.49 -9.15
N ARG A 38 -9.17 33.36 -8.72
CA ARG A 38 -8.96 34.74 -9.25
C ARG A 38 -10.24 35.58 -9.31
N VAL A 39 -11.22 35.28 -8.47
CA VAL A 39 -12.49 36.03 -8.39
C VAL A 39 -12.35 37.08 -7.29
N LYS A 40 -12.82 38.31 -7.55
CA LYS A 40 -12.94 39.35 -6.52
C LYS A 40 -14.11 39.03 -5.59
N GLU A 41 -13.97 39.29 -4.29
CA GLU A 41 -14.98 38.97 -3.27
C GLU A 41 -16.41 39.40 -3.65
N ARG A 42 -16.59 40.64 -4.12
CA ARG A 42 -17.90 41.15 -4.59
C ARG A 42 -18.60 40.33 -5.68
N LYS A 43 -17.88 39.45 -6.39
CA LYS A 43 -18.43 38.58 -7.44
C LYS A 43 -18.68 37.15 -6.95
N SER A 44 -18.21 36.77 -5.76
CA SER A 44 -18.21 35.38 -5.28
C SER A 44 -19.62 34.82 -5.16
N ALA A 45 -20.50 35.52 -4.43
CA ALA A 45 -21.88 35.12 -4.19
C ALA A 45 -22.67 34.90 -5.49
N ARG A 46 -22.50 35.81 -6.47
CA ARG A 46 -23.15 35.70 -7.79
C ARG A 46 -22.66 34.50 -8.59
N ILE A 47 -21.36 34.21 -8.55
CA ILE A 47 -20.80 33.07 -9.29
C ILE A 47 -21.25 31.75 -8.64
N ILE A 48 -21.25 31.68 -7.30
CA ILE A 48 -21.68 30.46 -6.60
C ILE A 48 -23.16 30.20 -6.78
N SER A 49 -24.03 31.21 -6.76
CA SER A 49 -25.46 31.00 -7.03
C SER A 49 -25.74 30.43 -8.42
N GLN A 50 -24.87 30.71 -9.41
CA GLN A 50 -24.97 30.16 -10.78
C GLN A 50 -24.39 28.75 -10.91
N VAL A 51 -23.32 28.45 -10.18
CA VAL A 51 -22.61 27.17 -10.23
C VAL A 51 -23.27 26.12 -9.33
N ALA A 52 -23.61 26.50 -8.10
CA ALA A 52 -24.00 25.60 -7.01
C ALA A 52 -24.97 26.33 -6.04
N ARG A 53 -26.22 26.55 -6.48
CA ARG A 53 -27.24 27.38 -5.80
C ARG A 53 -27.53 26.99 -4.33
N GLU A 54 -27.50 25.70 -4.01
CA GLU A 54 -27.84 25.15 -2.68
C GLU A 54 -26.61 24.73 -1.87
N TRP A 55 -25.44 25.25 -2.24
CA TRP A 55 -24.18 24.94 -1.59
C TRP A 55 -23.74 26.11 -0.72
N ASN A 56 -23.13 25.76 0.40
CA ASN A 56 -22.44 26.71 1.27
C ASN A 56 -21.08 27.05 0.69
N LEU A 57 -20.58 28.25 1.01
CA LEU A 57 -19.30 28.77 0.57
C LEU A 57 -18.49 29.31 1.76
N CYS A 58 -17.22 28.91 1.83
CA CYS A 58 -16.20 29.56 2.64
C CYS A 58 -15.04 30.01 1.74
N CYS A 59 -14.54 31.22 1.95
CA CYS A 59 -13.43 31.80 1.19
C CYS A 59 -12.35 32.33 2.12
N ASN A 60 -11.11 32.40 1.66
CA ASN A 60 -10.01 32.96 2.44
C ASN A 60 -9.71 34.46 2.18
N TYR A 61 -10.70 35.28 1.77
CA TYR A 61 -10.48 36.72 1.52
C TYR A 61 -9.95 37.47 2.75
N ASN A 62 -10.40 37.08 3.95
CA ASN A 62 -9.92 37.67 5.22
C ASN A 62 -8.44 37.40 5.52
N ALA A 63 -7.84 36.40 4.86
CA ALA A 63 -6.44 36.02 5.07
C ALA A 63 -5.56 36.31 3.84
N HIS A 64 -6.15 36.50 2.65
CA HIS A 64 -5.41 36.80 1.43
C HIS A 64 -6.24 37.71 0.50
N PRO A 65 -5.68 38.82 -0.02
CA PRO A 65 -6.44 39.84 -0.76
C PRO A 65 -7.16 39.32 -2.02
N ASN A 66 -6.58 38.31 -2.67
CA ASN A 66 -7.19 37.67 -3.86
C ASN A 66 -8.14 36.49 -3.56
N GLY A 67 -8.33 36.09 -2.29
CA GLY A 67 -9.17 34.96 -1.88
C GLY A 67 -9.03 33.71 -2.76
N ARG A 68 -7.81 33.16 -2.82
CA ARG A 68 -7.42 32.12 -3.78
C ARG A 68 -8.01 30.75 -3.50
N ILE A 69 -8.48 30.51 -2.28
CA ILE A 69 -9.00 29.22 -1.84
C ILE A 69 -10.47 29.38 -1.52
N TRP A 70 -11.31 28.66 -2.26
CA TRP A 70 -12.74 28.55 -1.99
C TRP A 70 -13.06 27.12 -1.58
N LEU A 71 -13.82 26.96 -0.51
CA LEU A 71 -14.38 25.70 -0.05
C LEU A 71 -15.89 25.75 -0.23
N LEU A 72 -16.42 24.75 -0.93
CA LEU A 72 -17.83 24.61 -1.25
C LEU A 72 -18.33 23.27 -0.72
N TRP A 73 -19.52 23.23 -0.14
CA TRP A 73 -20.15 21.96 0.27
C TRP A 73 -21.67 22.03 0.13
N LYS A 74 -22.31 20.88 -0.10
CA LYS A 74 -23.78 20.80 -0.18
C LYS A 74 -24.43 21.27 1.12
N GLY A 75 -25.62 21.85 1.03
CA GLY A 75 -26.39 22.32 2.20
C GLY A 75 -26.67 21.25 3.26
N ASN A 76 -26.74 19.98 2.89
CA ASN A 76 -26.95 18.87 3.83
C ASN A 76 -25.66 18.36 4.49
N VAL A 77 -24.47 18.77 4.03
CA VAL A 77 -23.19 18.36 4.60
C VAL A 77 -22.82 19.29 5.75
N ASN A 78 -22.46 18.74 6.91
CA ASN A 78 -21.97 19.54 8.02
C ASN A 78 -20.47 19.77 7.85
N ALA A 79 -20.06 21.02 7.61
CA ALA A 79 -18.65 21.41 7.54
C ALA A 79 -18.38 22.56 8.51
N GLN A 80 -17.53 22.30 9.49
CA GLN A 80 -17.11 23.27 10.50
C GLN A 80 -15.72 23.78 10.18
N ILE A 81 -15.59 25.07 9.91
CA ILE A 81 -14.29 25.70 9.64
C ILE A 81 -13.53 25.85 10.96
N ILE A 82 -12.32 25.29 11.02
CA ILE A 82 -11.44 25.36 12.18
C ILE A 82 -10.49 26.55 12.05
N GLN A 83 -9.88 26.71 10.87
CA GLN A 83 -8.89 27.76 10.64
C GLN A 83 -8.85 28.17 9.17
N ILE A 84 -8.69 29.47 8.94
CA ILE A 84 -8.46 30.05 7.61
C ILE A 84 -7.14 30.82 7.64
N LYS A 85 -6.26 30.52 6.68
CA LYS A 85 -5.00 31.22 6.44
C LYS A 85 -4.87 31.58 4.96
N ASP A 86 -3.78 32.26 4.64
CA ASP A 86 -3.45 32.71 3.28
C ASP A 86 -3.26 31.52 2.32
N GLN A 87 -2.65 30.44 2.79
CA GLN A 87 -2.30 29.25 2.03
C GLN A 87 -3.17 28.03 2.30
N PHE A 88 -4.04 28.06 3.31
CA PHE A 88 -4.93 26.92 3.56
C PHE A 88 -6.26 27.26 4.22
N ILE A 89 -7.23 26.37 4.04
CA ILE A 89 -8.45 26.29 4.83
C ILE A 89 -8.48 24.93 5.52
N HIS A 90 -8.55 24.94 6.84
CA HIS A 90 -8.64 23.76 7.70
C HIS A 90 -10.05 23.65 8.26
N TYR A 91 -10.69 22.50 8.06
CA TYR A 91 -12.08 22.30 8.43
C TYR A 91 -12.35 20.83 8.78
N GLU A 92 -13.32 20.63 9.63
CA GLU A 92 -13.91 19.32 9.88
C GLU A 92 -15.14 19.15 9.00
N VAL A 93 -15.33 17.94 8.47
CA VAL A 93 -16.52 17.57 7.69
C VAL A 93 -17.12 16.28 8.19
N GLN A 94 -18.45 16.28 8.28
CA GLN A 94 -19.26 15.14 8.65
C GLN A 94 -20.36 14.90 7.61
N GLU A 95 -20.53 13.64 7.24
CA GLU A 95 -21.59 13.22 6.34
C GLU A 95 -22.92 13.09 7.10
N PRO A 96 -24.02 13.69 6.62
CA PRO A 96 -25.33 13.56 7.26
C PRO A 96 -25.77 12.09 7.22
N ASN A 97 -26.20 11.55 8.37
CA ASN A 97 -26.69 10.17 8.54
C ASN A 97 -25.62 9.07 8.41
N SER A 98 -24.34 9.44 8.61
CA SER A 98 -23.21 8.51 8.55
C SER A 98 -22.25 8.81 9.70
N ASN A 99 -21.55 7.79 10.18
CA ASN A 99 -20.47 7.94 11.15
C ASN A 99 -19.18 8.49 10.50
N PHE A 100 -19.24 8.88 9.22
CA PHE A 100 -18.10 9.48 8.56
C PHE A 100 -17.87 10.91 9.05
N ARG A 101 -16.75 11.10 9.73
CA ARG A 101 -16.21 12.38 10.23
C ARG A 101 -14.71 12.43 9.96
N THR A 102 -14.23 13.52 9.37
CA THR A 102 -12.80 13.71 9.15
C THR A 102 -12.41 15.18 9.12
N ILE A 103 -11.14 15.45 9.36
CA ILE A 103 -10.55 16.77 9.26
C ILE A 103 -9.79 16.85 7.95
N VAL A 104 -9.99 17.96 7.22
CA VAL A 104 -9.41 18.19 5.90
C VAL A 104 -8.72 19.54 5.88
N THR A 105 -7.54 19.58 5.28
CA THR A 105 -6.80 20.82 5.00
C THR A 105 -6.69 20.99 3.49
N MET A 106 -7.32 22.04 2.96
CA MET A 106 -7.17 22.45 1.57
C MET A 106 -6.03 23.43 1.47
N ILE A 107 -4.97 23.08 0.74
CA ILE A 107 -3.73 23.86 0.67
C ILE A 107 -3.52 24.39 -0.75
N TYR A 108 -3.20 25.67 -0.86
CA TYR A 108 -2.63 26.29 -2.05
C TYR A 108 -1.32 26.96 -1.65
N ALA A 109 -0.21 26.27 -1.90
CA ALA A 109 1.12 26.74 -1.54
C ALA A 109 1.49 28.06 -2.24
N SER A 110 2.41 28.83 -1.63
CA SER A 110 2.94 30.05 -2.27
C SER A 110 3.44 29.74 -3.68
N ASN A 111 3.13 30.65 -4.60
CA ASN A 111 3.42 30.47 -6.02
C ASN A 111 3.96 31.79 -6.56
N ASP A 112 5.15 32.17 -6.11
CA ASP A 112 5.89 33.29 -6.67
C ASP A 112 6.30 32.96 -8.12
N SER A 113 5.94 33.83 -9.06
CA SER A 113 6.14 33.58 -10.49
C SER A 113 7.61 33.53 -10.89
N ASN A 114 8.47 34.29 -10.21
CA ASN A 114 9.90 34.33 -10.51
C ASN A 114 10.57 33.04 -10.04
N GLN A 115 10.27 32.61 -8.81
CA GLN A 115 10.74 31.33 -8.28
C GLN A 115 10.20 30.15 -9.11
N ARG A 116 8.92 30.17 -9.49
CA ARG A 116 8.31 29.07 -10.26
C ARG A 116 8.93 28.90 -11.65
N SER A 117 9.26 29.98 -12.34
CA SER A 117 9.80 29.91 -13.70
C SER A 117 11.16 29.23 -13.75
N GLN A 118 11.95 29.37 -12.68
CA GLN A 118 13.26 28.73 -12.54
C GLN A 118 13.18 27.22 -12.26
N LEU A 119 12.05 26.75 -11.72
CA LEU A 119 11.83 25.35 -11.34
C LEU A 119 11.29 24.47 -12.48
N ILE A 120 10.81 25.06 -13.59
CA ILE A 120 10.23 24.29 -14.70
C ILE A 120 11.35 23.68 -15.54
N GLY A 121 11.47 22.34 -15.47
CA GLY A 121 12.44 21.56 -16.25
C GLY A 121 13.73 21.20 -15.50
N THR A 122 13.92 21.72 -14.28
CA THR A 122 15.03 21.36 -13.41
C THR A 122 14.67 20.15 -12.52
N PRO A 123 15.58 19.17 -12.35
CA PRO A 123 15.38 18.11 -11.38
C PRO A 123 15.28 18.68 -9.95
N VAL A 124 14.28 18.21 -9.18
CA VAL A 124 14.14 18.58 -7.78
C VAL A 124 15.20 17.84 -6.95
N THR A 125 15.91 18.56 -6.09
CA THR A 125 16.93 18.00 -5.19
C THR A 125 16.32 17.50 -3.89
N GLN A 126 17.00 16.57 -3.22
CA GLN A 126 16.53 16.05 -1.93
C GLN A 126 16.46 17.16 -0.87
N GLY A 127 17.44 18.07 -0.84
CA GLY A 127 17.49 19.18 0.11
C GLY A 127 16.28 20.11 0.02
N GLU A 128 15.78 20.40 -1.19
CA GLU A 128 14.58 21.22 -1.40
C GLU A 128 13.29 20.58 -0.86
N THR A 129 13.24 19.24 -0.83
CA THR A 129 12.06 18.49 -0.37
C THR A 129 12.13 18.05 1.09
N GLN A 130 13.30 18.19 1.73
CA GLN A 130 13.54 17.63 3.07
C GLN A 130 12.59 18.21 4.11
N GLY A 131 12.36 19.54 4.12
CA GLY A 131 11.45 20.17 5.07
C GLY A 131 10.00 19.69 4.94
N LEU A 132 9.53 19.43 3.71
CA LEU A 132 8.21 18.82 3.49
C LEU A 132 8.20 17.37 3.96
N GLN A 133 9.26 16.61 3.68
CA GLN A 133 9.37 15.22 4.11
C GLN A 133 9.35 15.10 5.64
N ASP A 134 10.03 15.99 6.34
CA ASP A 134 10.05 16.06 7.80
C ASP A 134 8.66 16.38 8.35
N LEU A 135 7.97 17.37 7.78
CA LEU A 135 6.59 17.69 8.15
C LEU A 135 5.65 16.50 7.95
N LEU A 136 5.73 15.82 6.79
CA LEU A 136 4.91 14.64 6.51
C LEU A 136 5.20 13.51 7.51
N ASN A 137 6.46 13.32 7.89
CA ASN A 137 6.86 12.33 8.88
C ASN A 137 6.30 12.67 10.28
N THR A 138 6.43 13.94 10.70
CA THR A 138 5.91 14.43 11.99
C THR A 138 4.39 14.27 12.07
N LEU A 139 3.67 14.63 11.01
CA LEU A 139 2.21 14.52 10.94
C LEU A 139 1.72 13.09 10.61
N GLN A 140 2.65 12.17 10.35
CA GLN A 140 2.36 10.80 9.90
C GLN A 140 1.43 10.77 8.67
N LEU A 141 1.60 11.75 7.80
CA LEU A 141 0.86 11.88 6.55
C LEU A 141 1.52 11.05 5.48
N THR A 142 0.71 10.47 4.61
CA THR A 142 1.20 9.72 3.46
C THR A 142 0.36 10.02 2.25
N GLN A 143 1.03 10.07 1.12
CA GLN A 143 0.37 10.25 -0.15
C GLN A 143 -0.64 9.11 -0.38
N LEU A 144 -1.86 9.48 -0.73
CA LEU A 144 -2.89 8.53 -1.10
C LEU A 144 -2.54 7.85 -2.42
N LYS A 145 -2.93 6.58 -2.53
CA LYS A 145 -2.75 5.82 -3.77
C LYS A 145 -3.41 6.56 -4.92
N SER A 146 -2.59 6.88 -5.92
CA SER A 146 -3.00 7.71 -7.05
C SER A 146 -3.47 6.83 -8.20
N LEU A 147 -4.67 7.11 -8.70
CA LEU A 147 -5.24 6.45 -9.87
C LEU A 147 -5.28 7.41 -11.06
N ARG A 148 -5.26 6.84 -12.26
CA ARG A 148 -5.36 7.53 -13.56
C ARG A 148 -4.15 8.43 -13.84
N TRP A 149 -4.34 9.72 -14.13
CA TRP A 149 -3.28 10.59 -14.64
C TRP A 149 -2.13 10.72 -13.64
N TYR A 150 -0.91 10.53 -14.14
CA TYR A 150 0.30 10.72 -13.35
C TYR A 150 0.67 12.20 -13.23
N TYR A 151 0.72 12.89 -14.36
CA TYR A 151 0.95 14.33 -14.41
C TYR A 151 -0.36 15.07 -14.11
N THR A 152 -0.27 16.08 -13.26
CA THR A 152 -1.43 16.84 -12.79
C THR A 152 -1.49 18.23 -13.39
N TRP A 153 -0.40 18.69 -14.02
CA TRP A 153 -0.33 19.99 -14.68
C TRP A 153 0.33 19.91 -16.05
N CYS A 154 -0.11 20.76 -16.97
CA CYS A 154 0.52 20.97 -18.27
C CYS A 154 0.55 22.46 -18.63
N ASN A 155 1.68 22.96 -19.13
CA ASN A 155 1.79 24.36 -19.56
C ASN A 155 0.93 24.72 -20.81
N LYS A 156 0.32 23.71 -21.46
CA LYS A 156 -0.53 23.84 -22.66
C LYS A 156 0.14 24.54 -23.85
N GLN A 157 1.46 24.54 -23.92
CA GLN A 157 2.22 25.07 -25.07
C GLN A 157 2.29 24.03 -26.20
N GLU A 158 2.84 24.48 -27.34
CA GLU A 158 3.14 23.66 -28.52
C GLU A 158 4.05 22.47 -28.20
N PRO A 159 4.02 21.37 -28.99
CA PRO A 159 4.68 20.11 -28.66
C PRO A 159 6.17 20.22 -28.28
N ASP A 160 6.92 21.09 -28.96
CA ASP A 160 8.34 21.34 -28.73
C ASP A 160 8.66 21.96 -27.37
N LYS A 161 7.69 22.69 -26.79
CA LYS A 161 7.80 23.37 -25.49
C LYS A 161 6.83 22.80 -24.46
N ARG A 162 6.14 21.70 -24.78
CA ARG A 162 5.08 21.17 -23.93
C ARG A 162 5.66 20.43 -22.74
N VAL A 163 5.35 20.91 -21.54
CA VAL A 163 5.83 20.33 -20.29
C VAL A 163 4.66 19.81 -19.47
N TYR A 164 4.84 18.61 -18.91
CA TYR A 164 3.94 17.97 -17.97
C TYR A 164 4.66 17.76 -16.65
N ILE A 165 4.05 18.20 -15.54
CA ILE A 165 4.60 18.01 -14.20
C ILE A 165 3.51 17.52 -13.24
N ARG A 166 3.95 16.95 -12.13
CA ARG A 166 3.09 16.50 -11.04
C ARG A 166 3.30 17.41 -9.83
N ILE A 167 2.29 18.23 -9.54
CA ILE A 167 2.36 19.24 -8.47
C ILE A 167 1.13 19.26 -7.57
N ASP A 168 0.10 18.48 -7.91
CA ASP A 168 -1.11 18.34 -7.09
C ASP A 168 -1.06 16.98 -6.39
N TRP A 169 -1.23 17.00 -5.06
CA TRP A 169 -1.03 15.84 -4.20
C TRP A 169 -2.17 15.73 -3.19
N ALA A 170 -2.44 14.51 -2.75
CA ALA A 170 -3.40 14.23 -1.69
C ALA A 170 -2.76 13.31 -0.66
N PHE A 171 -2.89 13.67 0.62
CA PHE A 171 -2.30 12.94 1.74
C PHE A 171 -3.39 12.55 2.75
N GLY A 172 -3.17 11.46 3.47
CA GLY A 172 -3.98 11.04 4.60
C GLY A 172 -3.09 10.49 5.72
N ASN A 173 -3.54 10.62 6.97
CA ASN A 173 -2.81 10.07 8.11
C ASN A 173 -3.18 8.60 8.36
N PHE A 174 -2.41 7.97 9.23
CA PHE A 174 -2.59 6.57 9.60
C PHE A 174 -3.98 6.25 10.18
N ASP A 175 -4.46 7.07 11.13
CA ASP A 175 -5.73 6.81 11.82
C ASP A 175 -6.92 6.88 10.86
N TRP A 176 -6.91 7.84 9.94
CA TRP A 176 -7.95 8.00 8.94
C TRP A 176 -7.99 6.83 7.95
N LEU A 177 -6.82 6.38 7.48
CA LEU A 177 -6.71 5.20 6.62
C LEU A 177 -7.14 3.91 7.34
N GLN A 178 -6.89 3.81 8.65
CA GLN A 178 -7.33 2.66 9.44
C GLN A 178 -8.85 2.65 9.63
N GLN A 179 -9.45 3.81 9.90
CA GLN A 179 -10.87 3.92 10.20
C GLN A 179 -11.74 3.69 8.96
N TYR A 180 -11.39 4.29 7.82
CA TYR A 180 -12.21 4.24 6.62
C TYR A 180 -11.69 3.27 5.54
N GLY A 181 -10.54 2.63 5.78
CA GLY A 181 -9.99 1.58 4.93
C GLY A 181 -9.33 2.11 3.66
N HIS A 182 -9.60 1.45 2.53
CA HIS A 182 -8.96 1.75 1.25
C HIS A 182 -9.43 3.07 0.67
N ILE A 183 -8.65 4.13 0.88
CA ILE A 183 -8.90 5.46 0.32
C ILE A 183 -7.88 5.75 -0.78
N GLU A 184 -8.37 6.22 -1.92
CA GLU A 184 -7.58 6.48 -3.12
C GLU A 184 -7.87 7.90 -3.64
N ALA A 185 -6.86 8.51 -4.25
CA ALA A 185 -6.97 9.79 -4.94
C ALA A 185 -7.02 9.55 -6.45
N GLU A 186 -8.18 9.84 -7.05
CA GLU A 186 -8.39 9.67 -8.49
C GLU A 186 -8.11 11.00 -9.21
N PHE A 187 -7.05 11.01 -10.04
CA PHE A 187 -6.64 12.18 -10.80
C PHE A 187 -7.37 12.20 -12.15
N LEU A 188 -8.39 13.03 -12.28
CA LEU A 188 -9.26 13.07 -13.45
C LEU A 188 -8.68 13.94 -14.56
N ASN A 189 -9.40 14.04 -15.69
CA ASN A 189 -8.99 14.92 -16.77
C ASN A 189 -8.96 16.38 -16.29
N PRO A 190 -8.08 17.22 -16.85
CA PRO A 190 -7.97 18.63 -16.48
C PRO A 190 -9.11 19.51 -17.03
N ASP A 191 -9.90 19.00 -17.97
CA ASP A 191 -11.01 19.69 -18.64
C ASP A 191 -10.61 21.13 -19.08
N VAL A 192 -11.24 22.16 -18.52
CA VAL A 192 -11.00 23.58 -18.86
C VAL A 192 -9.85 24.24 -18.09
N SER A 193 -9.09 23.45 -17.33
CA SER A 193 -7.90 23.90 -16.60
C SER A 193 -6.62 23.33 -17.21
N ASP A 194 -5.50 23.91 -16.82
CA ASP A 194 -4.18 23.33 -16.95
C ASP A 194 -3.87 22.29 -15.87
N HIS A 195 -4.70 22.22 -14.82
CA HIS A 195 -4.60 21.23 -13.74
C HIS A 195 -5.70 20.15 -13.79
N SER A 196 -5.33 18.92 -13.41
CA SER A 196 -6.22 17.78 -13.19
C SER A 196 -7.02 17.92 -11.89
N HIS A 197 -8.24 17.40 -11.86
CA HIS A 197 -9.03 17.32 -10.62
C HIS A 197 -8.52 16.17 -9.74
N ILE A 198 -8.57 16.32 -8.42
CA ILE A 198 -8.36 15.22 -7.48
C ILE A 198 -9.69 14.87 -6.84
N LEU A 199 -10.17 13.65 -7.07
CA LEU A 199 -11.38 13.11 -6.46
C LEU A 199 -11.03 12.01 -5.46
N ILE A 200 -11.45 12.18 -4.21
CA ILE A 200 -11.32 11.20 -3.14
C ILE A 200 -12.72 10.73 -2.75
N LYS A 201 -12.98 9.44 -2.95
CA LYS A 201 -14.25 8.82 -2.58
C LYS A 201 -14.10 8.15 -1.23
N CYS A 202 -14.78 8.69 -0.24
CA CYS A 202 -14.84 8.15 1.10
C CYS A 202 -16.16 7.40 1.27
N SER A 203 -16.12 6.08 1.18
CA SER A 203 -17.23 5.19 1.56
C SER A 203 -16.91 4.53 2.89
N GLN A 204 -17.92 4.32 3.74
CA GLN A 204 -17.75 3.43 4.90
C GLN A 204 -17.26 2.08 4.40
N GLY A 205 -16.06 1.70 4.82
CA GLY A 205 -15.39 0.51 4.35
C GLY A 205 -16.21 -0.73 4.72
N HIS A 206 -16.83 -1.36 3.74
CA HIS A 206 -16.88 -2.80 3.79
C HIS A 206 -15.42 -3.23 3.70
N GLN A 207 -14.83 -3.64 4.83
CA GLN A 207 -13.56 -4.35 4.80
C GLN A 207 -13.71 -5.41 3.72
N MET A 208 -12.93 -5.30 2.65
CA MET A 208 -12.96 -6.29 1.58
C MET A 208 -12.60 -7.61 2.25
N ARG A 209 -13.60 -8.47 2.48
CA ARG A 209 -13.34 -9.82 2.97
C ARG A 209 -12.45 -10.46 1.93
N SER A 210 -11.33 -11.00 2.39
CA SER A 210 -10.39 -11.71 1.53
C SER A 210 -11.19 -12.81 0.82
N LEU A 211 -11.29 -12.74 -0.50
CA LEU A 211 -11.95 -13.77 -1.31
C LEU A 211 -11.37 -15.16 -1.02
N HIS A 212 -10.06 -15.19 -0.76
CA HIS A 212 -9.29 -16.39 -0.53
C HIS A 212 -8.65 -16.38 0.87
N PRO A 213 -8.41 -17.54 1.50
CA PRO A 213 -7.64 -17.63 2.73
C PRO A 213 -6.25 -17.01 2.57
N LYS A 214 -5.78 -16.30 3.59
CA LYS A 214 -4.42 -15.74 3.57
C LYS A 214 -3.39 -16.88 3.56
N PRO A 215 -2.39 -16.84 2.67
CA PRO A 215 -1.33 -17.84 2.67
C PRO A 215 -0.56 -17.78 3.99
N PHE A 216 -0.12 -18.95 4.47
CA PHE A 216 0.78 -19.03 5.60
C PHE A 216 2.10 -18.32 5.26
N LYS A 217 2.53 -17.42 6.14
CA LYS A 217 3.80 -16.71 6.04
C LYS A 217 4.59 -16.99 7.32
N LEU A 218 5.81 -17.49 7.15
CA LEU A 218 6.75 -17.72 8.23
C LEU A 218 7.63 -16.47 8.39
N TYR A 219 7.71 -15.93 9.61
CA TYR A 219 8.63 -14.82 9.90
C TYR A 219 10.05 -15.32 10.13
N SER A 220 11.06 -14.52 9.80
CA SER A 220 12.46 -14.96 10.04
C SER A 220 12.79 -15.14 11.52
N SER A 221 12.13 -14.39 12.40
CA SER A 221 12.27 -14.57 13.85
C SER A 221 11.85 -15.98 14.32
N VAL A 222 10.94 -16.64 13.59
CA VAL A 222 10.60 -18.05 13.84
C VAL A 222 11.76 -18.95 13.43
N MET A 223 12.42 -18.67 12.30
CA MET A 223 13.55 -19.47 11.81
C MET A 223 14.79 -19.36 12.71
N GLU A 224 14.95 -18.24 13.41
CA GLU A 224 16.02 -18.00 14.38
C GLU A 224 15.75 -18.63 15.75
N ASN A 225 14.52 -19.09 16.01
CA ASN A 225 14.16 -19.72 17.28
C ASN A 225 14.80 -21.11 17.39
N ALA A 226 15.37 -21.44 18.55
CA ALA A 226 16.00 -22.74 18.80
C ALA A 226 15.05 -23.94 18.56
N GLU A 227 13.74 -23.77 18.78
CA GLU A 227 12.72 -24.80 18.54
C GLU A 227 12.48 -25.07 17.04
N PHE A 228 12.78 -24.11 16.16
CA PHE A 228 12.59 -24.29 14.72
C PHE A 228 13.40 -25.46 14.18
N LYS A 229 14.69 -25.54 14.52
CA LYS A 229 15.57 -26.62 14.08
C LYS A 229 15.13 -27.97 14.63
N LYS A 230 14.66 -28.01 15.89
CA LYS A 230 14.12 -29.23 16.51
C LYS A 230 12.87 -29.73 15.79
N ILE A 231 11.95 -28.84 15.46
CA ILE A 231 10.72 -29.17 14.72
C ILE A 231 11.08 -29.69 13.32
N VAL A 232 11.98 -29.02 12.60
CA VAL A 232 12.40 -29.45 11.26
C VAL A 232 12.96 -30.87 11.31
N ASN A 233 13.93 -31.14 12.18
CA ASN A 233 14.55 -32.47 12.29
C ASN A 233 13.51 -33.54 12.63
N ARG A 234 12.67 -33.29 13.63
CA ARG A 234 11.61 -34.22 14.05
C ARG A 234 10.66 -34.59 12.92
N VAL A 235 10.28 -33.63 12.07
CA VAL A 235 9.37 -33.87 10.95
C VAL A 235 10.10 -34.55 9.78
N TRP A 236 11.37 -34.19 9.53
CA TRP A 236 12.16 -34.73 8.42
C TRP A 236 12.62 -36.17 8.65
N GLU A 237 12.81 -36.58 9.90
CA GLU A 237 13.20 -37.93 10.30
C GLU A 237 12.03 -38.94 10.27
N GLN A 238 10.80 -38.49 10.01
CA GLN A 238 9.65 -39.40 9.94
C GLN A 238 9.74 -40.34 8.74
N ASN A 239 9.51 -41.63 8.99
CA ASN A 239 9.48 -42.63 7.94
C ASN A 239 8.17 -42.57 7.15
N ILE A 240 8.18 -41.80 6.05
CA ILE A 240 7.06 -41.67 5.14
C ILE A 240 7.27 -42.58 3.93
N GLN A 241 6.43 -43.61 3.80
CA GLN A 241 6.40 -44.51 2.65
C GLN A 241 5.59 -43.87 1.52
N ALA A 242 6.27 -43.12 0.66
CA ALA A 242 5.67 -42.47 -0.51
C ALA A 242 6.73 -42.25 -1.60
N GLU A 243 6.28 -42.02 -2.83
CA GLU A 243 7.16 -41.54 -3.90
C GLU A 243 7.87 -40.22 -3.50
N PRO A 244 9.11 -39.97 -3.95
CA PRO A 244 9.93 -38.83 -3.50
C PRO A 244 9.20 -37.48 -3.49
N MET A 245 8.47 -37.15 -4.56
CA MET A 245 7.66 -35.92 -4.65
C MET A 245 6.54 -35.84 -3.63
N HIS A 246 5.82 -36.94 -3.44
CA HIS A 246 4.73 -37.00 -2.48
C HIS A 246 5.27 -36.97 -1.05
N LYS A 247 6.37 -37.67 -0.77
CA LYS A 247 7.11 -37.64 0.49
C LYS A 247 7.48 -36.21 0.88
N VAL A 248 8.23 -35.49 0.02
CA VAL A 248 8.65 -34.12 0.33
C VAL A 248 7.45 -33.18 0.50
N TRP A 249 6.40 -33.34 -0.32
CA TRP A 249 5.18 -32.54 -0.14
C TRP A 249 4.48 -32.80 1.20
N GLN A 250 4.41 -34.06 1.65
CA GLN A 250 3.83 -34.41 2.96
C GLN A 250 4.66 -33.83 4.11
N ILE A 251 5.99 -33.96 4.07
CA ILE A 251 6.91 -33.35 5.04
C ILE A 251 6.65 -31.84 5.13
N LEU A 252 6.60 -31.13 4.00
CA LEU A 252 6.33 -29.68 3.99
C LEU A 252 4.93 -29.33 4.53
N LYS A 253 3.93 -30.19 4.28
CA LYS A 253 2.56 -30.01 4.80
C LYS A 253 2.53 -30.17 6.33
N MET A 254 3.23 -31.16 6.86
CA MET A 254 3.35 -31.40 8.30
C MET A 254 4.14 -30.29 8.99
N LEU A 255 5.28 -29.92 8.40
CA LEU A 255 6.11 -28.82 8.90
C LEU A 255 5.32 -27.50 8.98
N LYS A 256 4.48 -27.22 7.97
CA LYS A 256 3.56 -26.07 8.01
C LYS A 256 2.59 -26.16 9.19
N GLY A 257 2.10 -27.35 9.54
CA GLY A 257 1.23 -27.57 10.70
C GLY A 257 1.93 -27.22 12.00
N ASP A 258 3.07 -27.86 12.26
CA ASP A 258 3.84 -27.69 13.49
C ASP A 258 4.37 -26.25 13.65
N LEU A 259 4.86 -25.66 12.56
CA LEU A 259 5.31 -24.26 12.58
C LEU A 259 4.17 -23.26 12.70
N LYS A 260 2.92 -23.65 12.48
CA LYS A 260 1.78 -22.73 12.62
C LYS A 260 1.61 -22.30 14.08
N GLU A 261 1.81 -23.21 15.02
CA GLU A 261 1.73 -22.93 16.45
C GLU A 261 2.89 -22.04 16.90
N LEU A 262 4.12 -22.41 16.54
CA LEU A 262 5.29 -21.59 16.84
C LEU A 262 5.19 -20.20 16.21
N ASN A 263 4.71 -20.11 14.97
CA ASN A 263 4.48 -18.84 14.30
C ASN A 263 3.36 -18.05 14.97
N ALA A 264 2.28 -18.68 15.43
CA ALA A 264 1.21 -18.01 16.17
C ALA A 264 1.72 -17.44 17.50
N TYR A 265 2.46 -18.23 18.26
CA TYR A 265 3.14 -17.81 19.49
C TYR A 265 4.05 -16.59 19.24
N MET A 266 4.94 -16.70 18.25
CA MET A 266 5.84 -15.60 17.88
C MET A 266 5.09 -14.39 17.32
N THR A 267 3.89 -14.55 16.76
CA THR A 267 3.04 -13.44 16.28
C THR A 267 2.28 -12.75 17.42
N SER A 268 2.12 -13.41 18.58
CA SER A 268 1.55 -12.86 19.81
C SER A 268 2.56 -12.05 20.64
N TYR A 269 3.69 -11.66 20.05
CA TYR A 269 4.74 -10.85 20.69
C TYR A 269 4.22 -9.63 21.46
N LYS A 270 3.15 -8.97 20.98
CA LYS A 270 2.54 -7.82 21.69
C LYS A 270 1.96 -8.19 23.05
N GLN A 271 1.28 -9.33 23.12
CA GLN A 271 0.70 -9.83 24.37
C GLN A 271 1.81 -10.21 25.34
N HIS A 272 2.85 -10.89 24.84
CA HIS A 272 4.01 -11.25 25.65
C HIS A 272 4.78 -10.02 26.14
N LEU A 273 4.99 -9.01 25.30
CA LEU A 273 5.65 -7.76 25.67
C LEU A 273 4.84 -6.98 26.73
N ASN A 274 3.53 -6.88 26.57
CA ASN A 274 2.66 -6.23 27.56
C ASN A 274 2.66 -6.98 28.89
N HIS A 275 2.61 -8.32 28.85
CA HIS A 275 2.68 -9.14 30.05
C HIS A 275 4.04 -8.99 30.76
N ALA A 276 5.15 -8.99 30.02
CA ALA A 276 6.48 -8.78 30.57
C ALA A 276 6.64 -7.39 31.19
N ARG A 277 6.11 -6.34 30.54
CA ARG A 277 6.07 -4.96 31.09
C ARG A 277 5.28 -4.88 32.38
N HIS A 278 4.09 -5.50 32.43
CA HIS A 278 3.27 -5.50 33.65
C HIS A 278 3.93 -6.29 34.78
N LYS A 279 4.54 -7.44 34.48
CA LYS A 279 5.31 -8.23 35.45
C LYS A 279 6.48 -7.43 36.02
N LEU A 280 7.21 -6.71 35.16
CA LEU A 280 8.30 -5.81 35.56
C LEU A 280 7.79 -4.69 36.47
N GLU A 281 6.68 -4.02 36.10
CA GLU A 281 6.05 -2.97 36.90
C GLU A 281 5.67 -3.48 38.31
N VAL A 282 5.08 -4.67 38.41
CA VAL A 282 4.71 -5.27 39.70
C VAL A 282 5.95 -5.58 40.55
N ILE A 283 7.01 -6.13 39.96
CA ILE A 283 8.26 -6.45 40.66
C ILE A 283 8.94 -5.16 41.14
N GLN A 284 9.05 -4.15 40.27
CA GLN A 284 9.64 -2.85 40.61
C GLN A 284 8.86 -2.14 41.72
N THR A 285 7.53 -2.21 41.69
CA THR A 285 6.68 -1.71 42.78
C THR A 285 6.99 -2.39 44.11
N LYS A 286 7.24 -3.69 44.13
CA LYS A 286 7.64 -4.42 45.36
C LYS A 286 9.04 -4.03 45.82
N LEU A 287 9.98 -3.84 44.89
CA LEU A 287 11.34 -3.37 45.16
C LEU A 287 11.39 -1.96 45.75
N MET A 288 10.41 -1.09 45.46
CA MET A 288 10.28 0.23 46.12
C MET A 288 10.03 0.14 47.63
N VAL A 289 9.58 -1.01 48.13
CA VAL A 289 9.38 -1.27 49.57
C VAL A 289 10.50 -2.16 50.11
N GLN A 290 10.94 -3.15 49.33
CA GLN A 290 11.93 -4.17 49.71
C GLN A 290 13.19 -4.11 48.84
N HIS A 291 13.93 -3.00 48.94
CA HIS A 291 15.02 -2.62 48.04
C HIS A 291 16.18 -3.61 47.89
N LEU A 292 16.43 -4.46 48.90
CA LEU A 292 17.58 -5.38 48.95
C LEU A 292 17.19 -6.86 48.89
N ASP A 293 15.94 -7.16 48.53
CA ASP A 293 15.48 -8.53 48.36
C ASP A 293 16.15 -9.16 47.12
N GLN A 294 17.02 -10.16 47.34
CA GLN A 294 17.76 -10.81 46.27
C GLN A 294 16.88 -11.57 45.28
N ASP A 295 15.75 -12.12 45.73
CA ASP A 295 14.84 -12.85 44.85
C ASP A 295 14.11 -11.87 43.92
N LEU A 296 13.63 -10.73 44.46
CA LEU A 296 13.01 -9.68 43.65
C LEU A 296 13.98 -9.06 42.64
N ILE A 297 15.25 -8.86 43.00
CA ILE A 297 16.29 -8.37 42.08
C ILE A 297 16.54 -9.37 40.94
N GLU A 298 16.61 -10.66 41.24
CA GLU A 298 16.75 -11.69 40.21
C GLU A 298 15.50 -11.82 39.33
N GLN A 299 14.30 -11.69 39.92
CA GLN A 299 13.05 -11.63 39.16
C GLN A 299 13.00 -10.40 38.23
N GLU A 300 13.48 -9.24 38.69
CA GLU A 300 13.57 -8.02 37.88
C GLU A 300 14.51 -8.23 36.69
N ARG A 301 15.71 -8.79 36.92
CA ARG A 301 16.68 -9.11 35.86
C ARG A 301 16.06 -10.02 34.80
N ARG A 302 15.30 -11.04 35.21
CA ARG A 302 14.60 -11.94 34.29
C ARG A 302 13.50 -11.22 33.52
N ALA A 303 12.70 -10.40 34.18
CA ALA A 303 11.63 -9.63 33.54
C ALA A 303 12.19 -8.62 32.52
N LEU A 304 13.31 -7.95 32.83
CA LEU A 304 14.01 -7.06 31.91
C LEU A 304 14.51 -7.81 30.67
N ALA A 305 15.12 -8.99 30.84
CA ALA A 305 15.54 -9.82 29.71
C ALA A 305 14.35 -10.30 28.85
N GLU A 306 13.18 -10.59 29.46
CA GLU A 306 11.96 -10.91 28.72
C GLU A 306 11.47 -9.69 27.92
N VAL A 307 11.45 -8.49 28.50
CA VAL A 307 11.07 -7.25 27.82
C VAL A 307 12.01 -6.98 26.64
N GLU A 308 13.33 -7.09 26.84
CA GLU A 308 14.33 -6.90 25.79
C GLU A 308 14.12 -7.89 24.63
N LYS A 309 13.97 -9.18 24.94
CA LYS A 309 13.72 -10.23 23.94
C LYS A 309 12.48 -9.92 23.10
N TRP A 310 11.34 -9.62 23.74
CA TRP A 310 10.09 -9.39 23.02
C TRP A 310 10.07 -8.06 22.26
N SER A 311 10.76 -7.04 22.78
CA SER A 311 10.97 -5.77 22.09
C SER A 311 11.78 -5.94 20.81
N ASN A 312 12.86 -6.72 20.87
CA ASN A 312 13.69 -7.03 19.69
C ASN A 312 12.89 -7.81 18.62
N ILE A 313 12.06 -8.78 19.02
CA ILE A 313 11.20 -9.53 18.10
C ILE A 313 10.16 -8.59 17.46
N GLU A 314 9.53 -7.70 18.24
CA GLU A 314 8.58 -6.70 17.73
C GLU A 314 9.23 -5.83 16.64
N GLU A 315 10.44 -5.31 16.91
CA GLU A 315 11.19 -4.48 15.96
C GLU A 315 11.54 -5.25 14.68
N GLN A 316 12.04 -6.48 14.79
CA GLN A 316 12.35 -7.33 13.63
C GLN A 316 11.10 -7.57 12.75
N VAL A 317 9.96 -7.90 13.37
CA VAL A 317 8.69 -8.12 12.64
C VAL A 317 8.23 -6.83 11.94
N HIS A 318 8.37 -5.68 12.60
CA HIS A 318 8.06 -4.38 12.04
C HIS A 318 8.98 -3.99 10.88
N LYS A 319 10.28 -4.24 10.99
CA LYS A 319 11.26 -4.00 9.93
C LYS A 319 10.98 -4.87 8.69
N GLN A 320 10.70 -6.16 8.88
CA GLN A 320 10.33 -7.07 7.79
C GLN A 320 9.06 -6.63 7.07
N LYS A 321 8.04 -6.19 7.83
CA LYS A 321 6.76 -5.74 7.28
C LYS A 321 6.84 -4.41 6.54
N SER A 322 7.61 -3.46 7.07
CA SER A 322 7.79 -2.13 6.46
C SER A 322 8.74 -2.15 5.26
N ARG A 323 9.71 -3.09 5.22
CA ARG A 323 10.84 -3.11 4.27
C ARG A 323 11.64 -1.80 4.25
N ALA A 324 11.72 -1.12 5.39
CA ALA A 324 12.57 0.06 5.57
C ALA A 324 14.01 -0.42 5.84
N TYR A 325 14.90 -0.22 4.87
CA TYR A 325 16.31 -0.64 4.96
C TYR A 325 17.22 0.39 5.65
N TRP A 326 16.76 1.64 5.77
CA TRP A 326 17.57 2.80 6.18
C TRP A 326 17.59 3.07 7.68
N ILE A 327 16.76 2.37 8.48
CA ILE A 327 16.74 2.53 9.93
C ILE A 327 17.68 1.49 10.55
N THR A 328 18.77 1.98 11.12
CA THR A 328 19.71 1.21 11.95
C THR A 328 19.01 0.82 13.25
N CYS A 329 19.21 -0.41 13.72
CA CYS A 329 18.60 -0.89 14.96
C CYS A 329 18.95 0.05 16.11
N GLY A 330 17.95 0.64 16.78
CA GLY A 330 18.16 1.62 17.86
C GLY A 330 17.09 2.72 17.95
N ASP A 331 16.50 3.14 16.82
CA ASP A 331 15.39 4.09 16.84
C ASP A 331 14.06 3.37 17.07
N SER A 332 13.57 3.43 18.31
CA SER A 332 12.25 2.94 18.72
C SER A 332 11.12 3.71 18.03
N ASN A 333 10.85 3.38 16.76
CA ASN A 333 9.81 4.05 15.97
C ASN A 333 8.77 3.04 15.45
N SER A 334 8.24 2.21 16.35
CA SER A 334 7.20 1.21 16.05
C SER A 334 5.98 1.82 15.34
N LYS A 335 5.61 3.07 15.67
CA LYS A 335 4.56 3.83 14.97
C LYS A 335 4.90 4.07 13.50
N TYR A 336 6.11 4.51 13.19
CA TYR A 336 6.58 4.70 11.81
C TYR A 336 6.53 3.40 11.01
N PHE A 337 7.08 2.30 11.55
CA PHE A 337 7.07 1.02 10.84
C PHE A 337 5.66 0.46 10.62
N HIS A 338 4.78 0.62 11.61
CA HIS A 338 3.37 0.26 11.49
C HIS A 338 2.67 1.05 10.39
N ALA A 339 2.90 2.36 10.37
CA ALA A 339 2.35 3.24 9.36
C ALA A 339 2.87 2.84 7.97
N GLN A 340 4.19 2.73 7.78
CA GLN A 340 4.82 2.29 6.53
C GLN A 340 4.31 0.94 6.02
N TRP A 341 4.18 -0.06 6.89
CA TRP A 341 3.63 -1.36 6.49
C TRP A 341 2.18 -1.26 5.99
N LYS A 342 1.31 -0.54 6.71
CA LYS A 342 -0.09 -0.36 6.28
C LYS A 342 -0.19 0.51 5.03
N MET A 343 0.65 1.53 4.89
CA MET A 343 0.78 2.33 3.66
C MET A 343 1.10 1.43 2.47
N ARG A 344 2.12 0.58 2.58
CA ARG A 344 2.46 -0.40 1.54
C ARG A 344 1.32 -1.37 1.25
N THR A 345 0.59 -1.79 2.30
CA THR A 345 -0.57 -2.68 2.12
C THR A 345 -1.69 -1.99 1.34
N SER A 346 -1.98 -0.72 1.63
CA SER A 346 -2.95 0.09 0.90
C SER A 346 -2.50 0.35 -0.54
N MET A 347 -1.25 0.77 -0.75
CA MET A 347 -0.67 1.04 -2.08
C MET A 347 -0.66 -0.19 -2.98
N ASN A 348 -0.36 -1.36 -2.44
CA ASN A 348 -0.30 -2.63 -3.20
C ASN A 348 -1.66 -3.31 -3.37
N ALA A 349 -2.70 -2.86 -2.65
CA ALA A 349 -4.04 -3.42 -2.82
C ALA A 349 -4.59 -3.06 -4.20
N ILE A 350 -5.07 -4.06 -4.95
CA ILE A 350 -5.75 -3.85 -6.22
C ILE A 350 -7.25 -3.84 -5.95
N THR A 351 -7.80 -2.64 -5.84
CA THR A 351 -9.17 -2.31 -5.43
C THR A 351 -10.07 -1.98 -6.61
N ALA A 352 -9.47 -1.49 -7.70
CA ALA A 352 -10.17 -1.13 -8.91
C ALA A 352 -9.24 -1.17 -10.11
N ILE A 353 -9.83 -1.45 -11.27
CA ILE A 353 -9.20 -1.31 -12.59
C ILE A 353 -10.22 -0.70 -13.55
N TYR A 354 -9.71 -0.15 -14.65
CA TYR A 354 -10.51 0.29 -15.78
C TYR A 354 -10.45 -0.72 -16.91
N ARG A 355 -11.59 -0.96 -17.55
CA ARG A 355 -11.68 -1.64 -18.85
C ARG A 355 -11.37 -0.64 -19.98
N GLU A 356 -11.23 -1.18 -21.19
CA GLU A 356 -10.99 -0.36 -22.40
C GLU A 356 -12.15 0.59 -22.71
N ASP A 357 -13.38 0.18 -22.42
CA ASP A 357 -14.61 0.99 -22.52
C ASP A 357 -14.72 2.09 -21.43
N ARG A 358 -13.68 2.24 -20.59
CA ARG A 358 -13.59 3.20 -19.46
C ARG A 358 -14.54 2.89 -18.30
N THR A 359 -15.16 1.72 -18.26
CA THR A 359 -15.92 1.28 -17.08
C THR A 359 -14.96 0.93 -15.94
N LYS A 360 -15.31 1.36 -14.72
CA LYS A 360 -14.53 1.08 -13.51
C LYS A 360 -15.05 -0.20 -12.87
N VAL A 361 -14.20 -1.20 -12.75
CA VAL A 361 -14.51 -2.44 -12.04
C VAL A 361 -13.97 -2.33 -10.62
N THR A 362 -14.83 -2.51 -9.63
CA THR A 362 -14.47 -2.47 -8.19
C THR A 362 -14.88 -3.73 -7.43
N ASN A 363 -15.71 -4.59 -8.03
CA ASN A 363 -16.12 -5.83 -7.41
C ASN A 363 -14.95 -6.84 -7.43
N PRO A 364 -14.55 -7.43 -6.29
CA PRO A 364 -13.38 -8.31 -6.21
C PRO A 364 -13.42 -9.52 -7.14
N ILE A 365 -14.59 -10.16 -7.29
CA ILE A 365 -14.75 -11.34 -8.15
C ILE A 365 -14.58 -10.94 -9.61
N GLN A 366 -15.18 -9.81 -10.00
CA GLN A 366 -15.02 -9.29 -11.35
C GLN A 366 -13.58 -8.88 -11.63
N LEU A 367 -12.89 -8.25 -10.66
CA LEU A 367 -11.47 -7.93 -10.77
C LEU A 367 -10.63 -9.17 -11.04
N GLU A 368 -10.80 -10.23 -10.24
CA GLU A 368 -10.09 -11.50 -10.41
C GLU A 368 -10.33 -12.08 -11.81
N ASN A 369 -11.59 -12.12 -12.26
CA ASN A 369 -11.94 -12.62 -13.59
C ASN A 369 -11.33 -11.80 -14.74
N GLU A 370 -11.22 -10.47 -14.61
CA GLU A 370 -10.56 -9.62 -15.61
C GLU A 370 -9.07 -9.97 -15.74
N PHE A 371 -8.36 -10.14 -14.61
CA PHE A 371 -6.96 -10.56 -14.62
C PHE A 371 -6.77 -11.95 -15.23
N ILE A 372 -7.60 -12.92 -14.85
CA ILE A 372 -7.56 -14.28 -15.38
C ILE A 372 -7.81 -14.27 -16.88
N SER A 373 -8.87 -13.60 -17.34
CA SER A 373 -9.25 -13.51 -18.75
C SER A 373 -8.13 -12.90 -19.59
N PHE A 374 -7.57 -11.76 -19.15
CA PHE A 374 -6.49 -11.08 -19.86
C PHE A 374 -5.23 -11.92 -19.98
N PHE A 375 -4.72 -12.48 -18.86
CA PHE A 375 -3.48 -13.24 -18.89
C PHE A 375 -3.63 -14.62 -19.51
N THR A 376 -4.81 -15.25 -19.44
CA THR A 376 -5.09 -16.51 -20.16
C THR A 376 -5.02 -16.30 -21.67
N LYS A 377 -5.59 -15.19 -22.18
CA LYS A 377 -5.47 -14.82 -23.59
C LYS A 377 -4.02 -14.56 -24.00
N LEU A 378 -3.25 -13.89 -23.14
CA LEU A 378 -1.86 -13.53 -23.41
C LEU A 378 -0.92 -14.76 -23.43
N MET A 379 -1.11 -15.72 -22.52
CA MET A 379 -0.20 -16.86 -22.36
C MET A 379 -0.52 -18.06 -23.25
N GLY A 380 -1.64 -18.06 -23.98
CA GLY A 380 -2.06 -19.18 -24.82
C GLY A 380 -2.58 -20.39 -24.02
N LYS A 381 -2.95 -21.47 -24.74
CA LYS A 381 -3.33 -22.76 -24.12
C LYS A 381 -2.12 -23.69 -24.01
N GLU A 382 -2.18 -24.61 -23.03
CA GLU A 382 -1.14 -25.57 -22.62
C GLU A 382 -0.15 -25.99 -23.72
N ALA A 383 1.13 -25.76 -23.46
CA ALA A 383 2.20 -26.43 -24.20
C ALA A 383 2.42 -27.82 -23.59
N VAL A 384 2.17 -28.87 -24.38
CA VAL A 384 2.49 -30.25 -24.01
C VAL A 384 4.01 -30.42 -24.06
N PHE A 385 4.61 -30.70 -22.91
CA PHE A 385 6.06 -30.88 -22.80
C PHE A 385 6.39 -32.37 -22.65
N THR A 386 7.18 -32.92 -23.58
CA THR A 386 7.68 -34.30 -23.54
C THR A 386 9.07 -34.35 -22.90
N GLY A 387 9.26 -35.28 -21.96
CA GLY A 387 10.41 -35.32 -21.04
C GLY A 387 11.76 -35.73 -21.67
N VAL A 388 12.87 -35.44 -20.96
CA VAL A 388 14.26 -35.77 -21.36
C VAL A 388 15.16 -36.13 -20.16
N GLN A 389 15.95 -37.21 -20.27
CA GLN A 389 16.76 -37.91 -19.23
C GLN A 389 17.88 -37.12 -18.50
N THR A 390 18.12 -37.43 -17.21
CA THR A 390 18.98 -36.68 -16.26
C THR A 390 20.14 -37.44 -15.60
N GLN A 391 21.26 -36.72 -15.37
CA GLN A 391 22.11 -36.92 -14.18
C GLN A 391 22.86 -35.64 -13.71
N LYS A 392 23.12 -35.63 -12.39
CA LYS A 392 23.96 -34.76 -11.54
C LYS A 392 23.43 -33.37 -11.17
N LEU A 393 23.11 -33.20 -9.88
CA LEU A 393 23.39 -32.03 -9.04
C LEU A 393 22.85 -32.28 -7.62
N PHE A 394 23.57 -31.79 -6.59
CA PHE A 394 23.15 -31.42 -5.21
C PHE A 394 23.67 -32.28 -4.02
N ASN A 395 23.87 -31.57 -2.90
CA ASN A 395 24.71 -31.86 -1.72
C ASN A 395 23.90 -32.11 -0.41
N LYS A 396 24.60 -32.57 0.63
CA LYS A 396 24.27 -33.65 1.61
C LYS A 396 23.19 -33.53 2.73
N GLU A 397 22.49 -32.44 3.00
CA GLU A 397 21.58 -32.39 4.20
C GLU A 397 20.07 -32.49 3.90
N VAL A 398 19.58 -31.70 2.94
CA VAL A 398 18.22 -31.83 2.35
C VAL A 398 18.32 -32.26 0.88
N GLY A 399 19.56 -32.35 0.37
CA GLY A 399 19.80 -32.52 -1.05
C GLY A 399 19.42 -33.88 -1.58
N ASP A 400 19.45 -34.95 -0.78
CA ASP A 400 19.14 -36.28 -1.28
C ASP A 400 17.65 -36.40 -1.64
N ASP A 401 16.75 -35.98 -0.76
CA ASP A 401 15.31 -35.92 -1.06
C ASP A 401 15.01 -34.97 -2.24
N VAL A 402 15.70 -33.82 -2.32
CA VAL A 402 15.56 -32.87 -3.44
C VAL A 402 16.07 -33.48 -4.75
N CYS A 403 17.19 -34.20 -4.70
CA CYS A 403 17.73 -34.93 -5.84
C CYS A 403 16.76 -35.98 -6.32
N ASP A 404 16.17 -36.75 -5.39
CA ASP A 404 15.28 -37.84 -5.71
C ASP A 404 13.95 -37.33 -6.29
N VAL A 405 13.44 -36.20 -5.80
CA VAL A 405 12.34 -35.46 -6.44
C VAL A 405 12.67 -35.10 -7.89
N VAL A 406 13.85 -34.52 -8.12
CA VAL A 406 14.27 -34.11 -9.47
C VAL A 406 14.44 -35.34 -10.36
N LYS A 407 15.12 -36.39 -9.89
CA LYS A 407 15.28 -37.66 -10.63
C LYS A 407 13.93 -38.27 -10.97
N GLN A 408 13.00 -38.33 -10.01
CA GLN A 408 11.66 -38.85 -10.23
C GLN A 408 10.92 -38.08 -11.33
N PHE A 409 11.00 -36.74 -11.33
CA PHE A 409 10.37 -35.93 -12.38
C PHE A 409 10.85 -36.35 -13.77
N PHE A 410 12.17 -36.46 -13.92
CA PHE A 410 12.77 -36.76 -15.22
C PHE A 410 12.67 -38.23 -15.63
N ALA A 411 12.43 -39.14 -14.68
CA ALA A 411 12.11 -40.53 -14.95
C ALA A 411 10.65 -40.73 -15.39
N THR A 412 9.71 -39.98 -14.80
CA THR A 412 8.26 -40.20 -14.99
C THR A 412 7.57 -39.18 -15.91
N GLY A 413 8.17 -38.02 -16.11
CA GLY A 413 7.55 -36.86 -16.74
C GLY A 413 6.39 -36.25 -15.95
N LYS A 414 6.11 -36.74 -14.73
CA LYS A 414 4.97 -36.32 -13.91
C LYS A 414 5.43 -35.41 -12.79
N MET A 415 4.65 -34.36 -12.53
CA MET A 415 4.86 -33.47 -11.39
C MET A 415 3.71 -33.59 -10.41
N HIS A 416 4.02 -33.83 -9.13
CA HIS A 416 3.01 -33.88 -8.09
C HIS A 416 2.27 -32.52 -7.98
N LYS A 417 0.92 -32.55 -7.93
CA LYS A 417 0.06 -31.35 -7.93
C LYS A 417 0.44 -30.33 -6.84
N GLY A 418 0.86 -30.82 -5.68
CA GLY A 418 1.29 -29.96 -4.57
C GLY A 418 2.59 -29.20 -4.84
N ILE A 419 3.48 -29.74 -5.69
CA ILE A 419 4.75 -29.11 -6.09
C ILE A 419 4.53 -28.14 -7.25
N SER A 420 3.62 -28.46 -8.16
CA SER A 420 3.25 -27.60 -9.30
C SER A 420 2.32 -26.45 -8.92
N SER A 421 1.74 -26.49 -7.72
CA SER A 421 0.91 -25.40 -7.19
C SER A 421 1.72 -24.11 -7.10
N THR A 422 1.17 -23.04 -7.66
CA THR A 422 1.84 -21.75 -7.82
C THR A 422 0.91 -20.63 -7.42
N THR A 423 1.38 -19.72 -6.57
CA THR A 423 0.66 -18.49 -6.26
C THR A 423 1.07 -17.42 -7.24
N VAL A 424 0.11 -16.78 -7.91
CA VAL A 424 0.41 -15.62 -8.77
C VAL A 424 0.32 -14.35 -7.94
N THR A 425 1.36 -13.53 -7.98
CA THR A 425 1.38 -12.18 -7.40
C THR A 425 1.45 -11.16 -8.52
N LEU A 426 0.65 -10.09 -8.41
CA LEU A 426 0.65 -9.01 -9.39
C LEU A 426 1.54 -7.86 -8.90
N ILE A 427 2.48 -7.43 -9.75
CA ILE A 427 3.37 -6.30 -9.47
C ILE A 427 3.08 -5.17 -10.46
N PRO A 428 2.85 -3.92 -10.01
CA PRO A 428 2.73 -2.77 -10.90
C PRO A 428 3.98 -2.57 -11.77
N LYS A 429 3.78 -2.29 -13.06
CA LYS A 429 4.84 -1.89 -14.02
C LYS A 429 5.01 -0.38 -14.12
N VAL A 430 4.01 0.37 -13.67
CA VAL A 430 3.95 1.84 -13.74
C VAL A 430 3.58 2.40 -12.37
N GLN A 431 3.84 3.69 -12.13
CA GLN A 431 3.61 4.32 -10.82
C GLN A 431 2.13 4.39 -10.42
N ASN A 432 1.22 4.67 -11.38
CA ASN A 432 -0.23 4.74 -11.16
C ASN A 432 -0.97 3.67 -11.98
N PRO A 433 -0.88 2.38 -11.62
CA PRO A 433 -1.51 1.31 -12.40
C PRO A 433 -3.03 1.46 -12.35
N SER A 434 -3.66 1.49 -13.52
CA SER A 434 -5.09 1.72 -13.67
C SER A 434 -5.78 0.66 -14.53
N TYR A 435 -5.02 -0.09 -15.32
CA TYR A 435 -5.50 -1.13 -16.24
C TYR A 435 -4.83 -2.48 -15.93
N VAL A 436 -5.44 -3.59 -16.33
CA VAL A 436 -4.86 -4.94 -16.15
C VAL A 436 -3.45 -5.04 -16.75
N LYS A 437 -3.27 -4.47 -17.94
CA LYS A 437 -1.98 -4.42 -18.65
C LYS A 437 -0.88 -3.68 -17.90
N ASP A 438 -1.21 -2.89 -16.88
CA ASP A 438 -0.24 -2.15 -16.07
C ASP A 438 0.42 -3.04 -15.00
N TYR A 439 -0.03 -4.29 -14.86
CA TYR A 439 0.52 -5.25 -13.92
C TYR A 439 1.33 -6.34 -14.64
N ARG A 440 2.33 -6.85 -13.94
CA ARG A 440 3.10 -8.03 -14.32
C ARG A 440 2.69 -9.19 -13.40
N PRO A 441 2.27 -10.34 -13.95
CA PRO A 441 2.08 -11.54 -13.15
C PRO A 441 3.44 -12.15 -12.82
N ILE A 442 3.65 -12.45 -11.54
CA ILE A 442 4.82 -13.17 -11.03
C ILE A 442 4.34 -14.47 -10.42
N SER A 443 4.79 -15.57 -11.03
CA SER A 443 4.55 -16.92 -10.55
C SER A 443 5.48 -17.23 -9.38
N CYS A 444 4.94 -17.29 -8.17
CA CYS A 444 5.63 -17.74 -6.97
C CYS A 444 5.55 -19.26 -6.88
N CYS A 445 6.30 -19.95 -7.75
CA CYS A 445 6.40 -21.40 -7.78
C CYS A 445 7.34 -21.93 -6.69
N THR A 446 7.17 -23.22 -6.35
CA THR A 446 8.00 -23.92 -5.36
C THR A 446 9.48 -23.97 -5.80
N THR A 447 10.40 -24.07 -4.83
CA THR A 447 11.82 -24.23 -5.13
C THR A 447 12.09 -25.47 -5.98
N LEU A 448 11.38 -26.58 -5.72
CA LEU A 448 11.46 -27.82 -6.49
C LEU A 448 11.05 -27.59 -7.96
N TYR A 449 9.93 -26.88 -8.19
CA TYR A 449 9.51 -26.49 -9.55
C TYR A 449 10.58 -25.67 -10.27
N LYS A 450 11.18 -24.68 -9.58
CA LYS A 450 12.24 -23.82 -10.13
C LYS A 450 13.51 -24.61 -10.46
N ILE A 451 13.90 -25.57 -9.62
CA ILE A 451 15.05 -26.44 -9.89
C ILE A 451 14.77 -27.27 -11.14
N ILE A 452 13.63 -27.96 -11.21
CA ILE A 452 13.24 -28.79 -12.35
C ILE A 452 13.24 -27.97 -13.65
N THR A 453 12.56 -26.82 -13.67
CA THR A 453 12.50 -25.96 -14.85
C THR A 453 13.86 -25.41 -15.24
N LYS A 454 14.71 -25.02 -14.29
CA LYS A 454 16.09 -24.58 -14.58
C LYS A 454 16.93 -25.70 -15.19
N VAL A 455 16.78 -26.94 -14.72
CA VAL A 455 17.45 -28.11 -15.30
C VAL A 455 16.96 -28.36 -16.73
N ILE A 456 15.65 -28.24 -16.99
CA ILE A 456 15.08 -28.31 -18.35
C ILE A 456 15.70 -27.21 -19.25
N THR A 457 15.64 -25.94 -18.84
CA THR A 457 16.16 -24.81 -19.63
C THR A 457 17.65 -24.99 -19.95
N ALA A 458 18.45 -25.42 -18.97
CA ALA A 458 19.89 -25.65 -19.16
C ALA A 458 20.19 -26.75 -20.18
N ARG A 459 19.30 -27.74 -20.33
CA ARG A 459 19.45 -28.83 -21.31
C ARG A 459 18.99 -28.42 -22.69
N ILE A 460 17.82 -27.80 -22.78
CA ILE A 460 17.30 -27.25 -24.03
C ILE A 460 18.35 -26.31 -24.64
N LYS A 461 18.95 -25.44 -23.83
CA LYS A 461 20.01 -24.52 -24.26
C LYS A 461 21.19 -25.21 -24.96
N ARG A 462 21.51 -26.47 -24.63
CA ARG A 462 22.60 -27.22 -25.27
C ARG A 462 22.22 -27.78 -26.63
N VAL A 463 20.92 -27.99 -26.86
CA VAL A 463 20.39 -28.60 -28.09
C VAL A 463 19.93 -27.52 -29.07
N ILE A 464 19.38 -26.41 -28.55
CA ILE A 464 19.06 -25.21 -29.33
C ILE A 464 20.33 -24.36 -29.40
N GLY A 465 21.18 -24.61 -30.41
CA GLY A 465 22.38 -23.81 -30.64
C GLY A 465 22.02 -22.32 -30.85
N GLY A 466 22.68 -21.43 -30.10
CA GLY A 466 22.68 -19.99 -30.39
C GLY A 466 21.68 -19.10 -29.65
N LEU A 467 21.39 -19.34 -28.36
CA LEU A 467 20.78 -18.34 -27.46
C LEU A 467 21.59 -18.08 -26.19
#